data_AF-A0A975LC96-F1
#
_entry.id   AF-A0A975LC96-F1
#
_cell.length_a   1.000
_cell.length_b   1.000
_cell.length_c   1.000
_cell.angle_alpha   90.00
_cell.angle_beta   90.00
_cell.angle_gamma   90.00
#
_symmetry.space_group_name_H-M   'P 1'
#
loop_
_entity.id
_entity.type
_entity.pdbx_description
1 polymer ?
#
loop_
_entity_poly.entity_id
_entity_poly.type
_entity_poly.pdbx_seq_one_letter_code
_entity_poly.pdbx_strand_id
1 'polypeptide(L)'
;MDAGHRPTAARVAALVAEGHTVLVRCTRPDGDAPRTDLPPAPPGIVGAVPVAAAEEVALATVYAWAGARVFVTDHPERVRHALDMAASVRGERPPAAVRRGLA
;
A
#
# COMPACT_ATOMS: atom_id res chain seq x y z
N MET A 1 0.55 10.93 -14.53
CA MET A 1 -0.02 12.05 -13.76
C MET A 1 0.34 11.87 -12.29
N ASP A 2 0.92 12.87 -11.65
CA ASP A 2 1.20 12.85 -10.21
C ASP A 2 -0.07 13.26 -9.45
N ALA A 3 -0.57 12.38 -8.58
CA ALA A 3 -1.75 12.63 -7.75
C ALA A 3 -1.39 13.30 -6.40
N GLY A 4 -0.10 13.52 -6.12
CA GLY A 4 0.41 14.18 -4.92
C GLY A 4 0.63 13.24 -3.72
N HIS A 5 0.81 13.86 -2.55
CA HIS A 5 1.02 13.15 -1.28
C HIS A 5 -0.30 12.69 -0.68
N ARG A 6 -0.39 11.38 -0.44
CA ARG A 6 -1.50 10.71 0.26
C ARG A 6 -2.91 11.24 -0.15
N PRO A 7 -3.23 11.31 -1.46
CA PRO A 7 -4.55 11.78 -1.92
C PRO A 7 -5.69 10.84 -1.47
N THR A 8 -6.94 11.27 -1.61
CA THR A 8 -8.05 10.32 -1.41
C THR A 8 -8.05 9.23 -2.48
N ALA A 9 -8.43 8.01 -2.12
CA ALA A 9 -8.54 6.91 -3.09
C ALA A 9 -9.54 7.24 -4.22
N ALA A 10 -10.61 7.97 -3.90
CA ALA A 10 -11.58 8.46 -4.89
C ALA A 10 -10.93 9.39 -5.93
N ARG A 11 -10.01 10.28 -5.52
CA ARG A 11 -9.27 11.12 -6.47
C ARG A 11 -8.36 10.29 -7.37
N VAL A 12 -7.68 9.30 -6.82
CA VAL A 12 -6.86 8.38 -7.63
C VAL A 12 -7.72 7.65 -8.67
N ALA A 13 -8.86 7.09 -8.25
CA ALA A 13 -9.78 6.39 -9.13
C ALA A 13 -10.33 7.30 -10.25
N ALA A 14 -10.66 8.56 -9.94
CA ALA A 14 -11.10 9.53 -10.94
C ALA A 14 -10.03 9.79 -12.01
N LEU A 15 -8.78 10.03 -11.60
CA LEU A 15 -7.68 10.25 -12.55
C LEU A 15 -7.39 9.01 -13.42
N VAL A 16 -7.53 7.81 -12.85
CA VAL A 16 -7.43 6.55 -13.61
C VAL A 16 -8.57 6.41 -14.62
N ALA A 17 -9.80 6.74 -14.23
CA ALA A 17 -10.97 6.68 -15.12
C ALA A 17 -10.87 7.65 -16.30
N GLU A 18 -10.17 8.77 -16.12
CA GLU A 18 -9.80 9.70 -17.19
C GLU A 18 -8.69 9.15 -18.13
N GLY A 19 -8.18 7.94 -17.87
CA GLY A 19 -7.19 7.27 -18.73
C GLY A 19 -5.73 7.55 -18.36
N HIS A 20 -5.47 8.25 -17.25
CA HIS A 20 -4.09 8.57 -16.86
C HIS A 20 -3.38 7.37 -16.21
N THR A 21 -2.10 7.19 -16.51
CA THR A 21 -1.21 6.41 -15.63
C THR A 21 -0.88 7.25 -14.39
N VAL A 22 -1.37 6.83 -13.23
CA VAL A 22 -1.30 7.61 -11.98
C VAL A 22 -0.11 7.19 -11.11
N LEU A 23 0.67 8.19 -10.71
CA LEU A 23 1.69 8.13 -9.67
C LEU A 23 1.10 8.67 -8.36
N VAL A 24 1.36 7.99 -7.25
CA VAL A 24 0.97 8.41 -5.90
C VAL A 24 2.20 8.45 -5.00
N ARG A 25 2.24 9.43 -4.10
CA ARG A 25 3.28 9.49 -3.05
C ARG A 25 2.68 9.00 -1.75
N CYS A 26 3.11 7.80 -1.33
CA CYS A 26 2.73 7.20 -0.07
C CYS A 26 3.52 7.79 1.10
N THR A 27 4.69 8.36 0.82
CA THR A 27 5.46 9.11 1.81
C THR A 27 4.61 10.21 2.43
N ARG A 28 4.92 10.48 3.69
CA ARG A 28 4.26 11.54 4.42
C ARG A 28 4.85 12.90 3.99
N PRO A 29 4.05 13.98 3.97
CA PRO A 29 4.62 15.31 3.87
C PRO A 29 5.63 15.57 5.00
N ASP A 30 6.66 16.35 4.71
CA ASP A 30 7.65 16.73 5.70
C ASP A 30 6.99 17.39 6.92
N GLY A 31 7.38 16.96 8.12
CA GLY A 31 6.90 17.54 9.39
C GLY A 31 5.69 16.86 10.02
N ASP A 32 4.98 15.98 9.31
CA ASP A 32 3.93 15.17 9.92
C ASP A 32 4.55 13.98 10.69
N ALA A 33 3.95 13.62 11.83
CA ALA A 33 4.35 12.44 12.59
C ALA A 33 3.50 11.21 12.20
N PRO A 34 4.03 9.98 12.33
CA PRO A 34 3.24 8.76 12.26
C PRO A 34 2.08 8.77 13.25
N ARG A 35 1.02 8.01 12.95
CA ARG A 35 -0.07 7.79 13.91
C ARG A 35 0.45 7.21 15.22
N THR A 36 -0.05 7.74 16.33
CA THR A 36 0.30 7.35 17.71
C THR A 36 -0.90 6.85 18.52
N ASP A 37 -2.10 6.85 17.92
CA ASP A 37 -3.34 6.36 18.49
C ASP A 37 -3.45 4.82 18.47
N LEU A 38 -2.53 4.15 17.77
CA LEU A 38 -2.43 2.70 17.74
C LEU A 38 -1.65 2.18 18.95
N PRO A 39 -2.14 1.11 19.62
CA PRO A 39 -1.38 0.45 20.67
C PRO A 39 -0.08 -0.14 20.08
N PRO A 40 1.00 -0.24 20.88
CA PRO A 40 2.22 -0.89 20.42
C PRO A 40 1.93 -2.35 20.07
N ALA A 41 2.66 -2.87 19.08
CA ALA A 41 2.56 -4.28 18.72
C ALA A 41 2.88 -5.14 19.96
N PRO A 42 2.12 -6.23 20.21
CA PRO A 42 2.44 -7.14 21.30
C PRO A 42 3.88 -7.65 21.19
N PRO A 43 4.59 -7.82 22.32
CA PRO A 43 5.93 -8.38 22.30
C PRO A 43 5.92 -9.80 21.71
N GLY A 44 6.96 -10.15 20.96
CA GLY A 44 7.12 -11.49 20.38
C GLY A 44 6.38 -11.74 19.06
N ILE A 45 5.66 -10.75 18.51
CA ILE A 45 5.10 -10.85 17.15
C ILE A 45 6.25 -10.76 16.14
N VAL A 46 6.58 -11.89 15.51
CA VAL A 46 7.51 -11.92 14.37
C VAL A 46 6.92 -11.12 13.21
N GLY A 47 7.71 -10.20 12.65
CA GLY A 47 7.28 -9.36 11.53
C GLY A 47 6.50 -8.10 11.92
N ALA A 48 6.50 -7.72 13.20
CA ALA A 48 6.05 -6.38 13.59
C ALA A 48 6.88 -5.32 12.84
N VAL A 49 6.19 -4.32 12.29
CA VAL A 49 6.81 -3.23 11.53
C VAL A 49 6.50 -1.87 12.18
N PRO A 50 7.36 -0.86 11.99
CA PRO A 50 7.05 0.50 12.42
C PRO A 50 5.73 1.00 11.81
N VAL A 51 4.97 1.80 12.55
CA VAL A 51 3.68 2.34 12.10
C VAL A 51 3.80 3.10 10.77
N ALA A 52 4.86 3.89 10.60
CA ALA A 52 5.14 4.60 9.35
C ALA A 52 5.20 3.66 8.13
N ALA A 53 5.87 2.50 8.29
CA ALA A 53 5.95 1.51 7.23
C ALA A 53 4.60 0.83 6.96
N ALA A 54 3.84 0.54 8.01
CA ALA A 54 2.50 -0.03 7.87
C ALA A 54 1.54 0.91 7.12
N GLU A 55 1.58 2.21 7.43
CA GLU A 55 0.77 3.22 6.76
C GLU A 55 1.06 3.28 5.25
N GLU A 56 2.32 3.33 4.84
CA GLU A 56 2.67 3.40 3.42
C GLU A 56 2.29 2.15 2.65
N VAL A 57 2.45 0.96 3.27
CA VAL A 57 2.01 -0.31 2.71
C VAL A 57 0.49 -0.35 2.54
N ALA A 58 -0.25 0.12 3.54
CA ALA A 58 -1.71 0.20 3.48
C ALA A 58 -2.16 1.16 2.36
N LEU A 59 -1.57 2.35 2.29
CA LEU A 59 -1.85 3.34 1.24
C LEU A 59 -1.58 2.79 -0.16
N ALA A 60 -0.38 2.23 -0.38
CA ALA A 60 -0.02 1.66 -1.67
C ALA A 60 -0.99 0.56 -2.10
N THR A 61 -1.39 -0.31 -1.18
CA THR A 61 -2.36 -1.37 -1.43
C THR A 61 -3.70 -0.78 -1.86
N VAL A 62 -4.25 0.17 -1.11
CA VAL A 62 -5.53 0.83 -1.44
C VAL A 62 -5.46 1.55 -2.78
N TYR A 63 -4.37 2.26 -3.07
CA TYR A 63 -4.21 2.96 -4.34
C TYR A 63 -4.04 2.00 -5.53
N ALA A 64 -3.42 0.84 -5.33
CA ALA A 64 -3.35 -0.20 -6.35
C ALA A 64 -4.74 -0.74 -6.72
N TRP A 65 -5.60 -0.95 -5.72
CA TRP A 65 -7.02 -1.28 -5.93
C TRP A 65 -7.77 -0.15 -6.64
N ALA A 66 -7.43 1.11 -6.36
CA ALA A 66 -7.96 2.27 -7.07
C ALA A 66 -7.36 2.47 -8.48
N GLY A 67 -6.42 1.61 -8.91
CA GLY A 67 -5.87 1.62 -10.27
C GLY A 67 -4.55 2.38 -10.45
N ALA A 68 -3.95 2.92 -9.39
CA ALA A 68 -2.61 3.51 -9.47
C ALA A 68 -1.57 2.48 -9.96
N ARG A 69 -0.49 2.98 -10.56
CA ARG A 69 0.58 2.14 -11.14
C ARG A 69 1.98 2.49 -10.68
N VAL A 70 2.21 3.71 -10.21
CA VAL A 70 3.53 4.15 -9.73
C VAL A 70 3.40 4.67 -8.30
N PHE A 71 4.32 4.24 -7.42
CA PHE A 71 4.26 4.51 -5.99
C PHE A 71 5.61 5.06 -5.52
N VAL A 72 5.58 6.21 -4.86
CA VAL A 72 6.75 6.77 -4.15
C VAL A 72 6.62 6.45 -2.67
N THR A 73 7.63 5.80 -2.11
CA THR A 73 7.62 5.24 -0.75
C THR A 73 9.04 5.15 -0.21
N ASP A 74 9.19 5.26 1.11
CA ASP A 74 10.45 5.01 1.83
C ASP A 74 10.67 3.51 2.13
N HIS A 75 9.70 2.66 1.76
CA HIS A 75 9.70 1.23 2.04
C HIS A 75 9.41 0.38 0.79
N PRO A 76 10.22 0.52 -0.29
CA PRO A 76 9.93 -0.06 -1.60
C PRO A 76 9.76 -1.58 -1.57
N GLU A 77 10.57 -2.30 -0.80
CA GLU A 77 10.49 -3.76 -0.69
C GLU A 77 9.18 -4.24 -0.05
N ARG A 78 8.73 -3.56 1.00
CA ARG A 78 7.47 -3.89 1.68
C ARG A 78 6.27 -3.56 0.82
N VAL A 79 6.29 -2.41 0.15
CA VAL A 79 5.25 -2.00 -0.79
C VAL A 79 5.18 -2.98 -1.97
N ARG A 80 6.32 -3.34 -2.58
CA ARG A 80 6.35 -4.33 -3.66
C ARG A 80 5.73 -5.66 -3.23
N HIS A 81 6.10 -6.17 -2.06
CA HIS A 81 5.52 -7.40 -1.53
C HIS A 81 3.98 -7.29 -1.34
N ALA A 82 3.49 -6.16 -0.83
CA ALA A 82 2.05 -5.95 -0.67
C ALA A 82 1.30 -5.84 -2.01
N LEU A 83 1.89 -5.15 -2.99
CA LEU A 83 1.34 -5.06 -4.36
C LEU A 83 1.29 -6.42 -5.05
N ASP A 84 2.33 -7.24 -4.85
CA ASP A 84 2.38 -8.61 -5.32
C ASP A 84 1.25 -9.45 -4.71
N MET A 85 1.05 -9.36 -3.40
CA MET A 85 -0.08 -10.01 -2.73
C MET A 85 -1.42 -9.51 -3.28
N ALA A 86 -1.60 -8.20 -3.46
CA ALA A 86 -2.84 -7.63 -4.00
C ALA A 86 -3.12 -8.09 -5.44
N ALA A 87 -2.08 -8.18 -6.28
CA ALA A 87 -2.22 -8.72 -7.64
C ALA A 87 -2.56 -10.23 -7.61
N SER A 88 -2.02 -11.01 -6.66
CA SER A 88 -2.44 -12.40 -6.47
C SER A 88 -3.90 -12.52 -6.05
N VAL A 89 -4.36 -11.67 -5.12
CA VAL A 89 -5.76 -11.64 -4.67
C VAL A 89 -6.69 -11.24 -5.82
N ARG A 90 -6.26 -10.36 -6.72
CA ARG A 90 -7.00 -9.98 -7.94
C ARG A 90 -6.98 -11.03 -9.04
N GLY A 91 -6.20 -12.10 -8.90
CA GLY A 91 -6.02 -13.12 -9.95
C GLY A 91 -5.16 -12.66 -11.12
N GLU A 92 -4.42 -11.55 -10.99
CA GLU A 92 -3.53 -11.01 -12.02
C GLU A 92 -2.16 -11.70 -12.04
N ARG A 93 -1.83 -12.41 -10.96
CA ARG A 93 -0.63 -13.25 -10.85
C ARG A 93 -0.89 -14.47 -9.97
N PRO A 94 -0.23 -15.61 -10.20
CA PRO A 94 -0.31 -16.73 -9.28
C PRO A 94 0.27 -16.35 -7.90
N PRO A 95 -0.27 -16.87 -6.79
CA PRO A 95 0.35 -16.74 -5.48
C PRO A 95 1.67 -17.52 -5.44
N ALA A 96 2.64 -17.01 -4.68
CA ALA A 96 3.96 -17.64 -4.56
C ALA A 96 3.91 -19.04 -3.90
N ALA A 97 2.89 -19.29 -3.08
CA ALA A 97 2.60 -20.60 -2.53
C ALA A 97 1.09 -20.79 -2.36
N VAL A 98 0.57 -21.92 -2.80
CA VAL A 98 -0.81 -22.35 -2.52
C VAL A 98 -0.78 -23.29 -1.33
N ARG A 99 -1.42 -22.91 -0.22
CA ARG A 99 -1.61 -23.79 0.93
C ARG A 99 -3.09 -24.08 1.10
N ARG A 100 -3.45 -25.36 1.17
CA ARG A 100 -4.81 -25.78 1.53
C ARG A 100 -4.97 -25.62 3.04
N GLY A 101 -5.35 -24.43 3.47
CA GLY A 101 -5.71 -24.14 4.86
C GLY A 101 -7.23 -24.05 4.98
N LEU A 102 -7.77 -24.54 6.09
CA LEU A 102 -9.20 -24.81 6.36
C LEU A 102 -9.60 -26.22 5.89
N ALA A 103 -9.31 -27.19 6.77
CA ALA A 103 -10.03 -28.45 6.90
C ALA A 103 -10.89 -28.36 8.17
#